data_AF-A0A925VU20-F1
#
_entry.id   AF-A0A925VU20-F1
#
_cell.length_a   1.000
_cell.length_b   1.000
_cell.length_c   1.000
_cell.angle_alpha   90.00
_cell.angle_beta   90.00
_cell.angle_gamma   90.00
#
_symmetry.space_group_name_H-M   'P 1'
#
loop_
_entity.id
_entity.type
_entity.pdbx_description
1 polymer ?
#
loop_
_entity_poly.entity_id
_entity_poly.type
_entity_poly.pdbx_seq_one_letter_code
_entity_poly.pdbx_strand_id
1 'polypeptide(L)'
;MKQKPQEPSFNMAQAELLLMATTKLGYMRRDAADFATRGVDGARLNGFATLIQQFADLPTEQEMVQTAAVRTQQKDAIQTQLLTAMQALMSKVGLRHNDRTPAYKAFGTSGLNSASEAELYAGIRQAVRVGRRTLPDYAAQGVTAAELDQLEAQNEAFLEAVHKQQDAENDSLSTTQTRLRAANTLYAELSYLSEVGKALYVQTDVSKHDQYVIYDQSPVAPAG
;
A
#
# COMPACT_ATOMS: atom_id res chain seq x y z
N MET A 1 -21.05 -5.70 11.49
CA MET A 1 -20.38 -5.19 12.72
C MET A 1 -18.95 -4.83 12.34
N LYS A 2 -18.50 -3.58 12.54
CA LYS A 2 -17.09 -3.21 12.33
C LYS A 2 -16.27 -3.88 13.45
N GLN A 3 -15.31 -4.73 13.10
CA GLN A 3 -14.34 -5.24 14.10
C GLN A 3 -13.60 -4.04 14.69
N LYS A 4 -13.43 -4.02 16.02
CA LYS A 4 -12.59 -3.00 16.66
C LYS A 4 -11.15 -3.13 16.12
N PRO A 5 -10.45 -2.02 15.86
CA PRO A 5 -9.03 -2.05 15.54
C PRO A 5 -8.28 -2.82 16.63
N GLN A 6 -7.31 -3.66 16.25
CA GLN A 6 -6.45 -4.26 17.26
C GLN A 6 -5.49 -3.21 17.82
N GLU A 7 -5.12 -3.39 19.08
CA GLU A 7 -4.04 -2.65 19.74
C GLU A 7 -2.81 -3.56 19.85
N PRO A 8 -1.59 -3.00 19.89
CA PRO A 8 -0.39 -3.79 20.10
C PRO A 8 -0.39 -4.40 21.50
N SER A 9 -0.04 -5.69 21.60
CA SER A 9 0.10 -6.39 22.89
C SER A 9 1.52 -6.26 23.49
N PHE A 10 2.36 -5.42 22.90
CA PHE A 10 3.77 -5.23 23.22
C PHE A 10 4.13 -3.74 23.13
N ASN A 11 5.16 -3.31 23.85
CA ASN A 11 5.60 -1.91 23.96
C ASN A 11 6.91 -1.59 23.22
N MET A 12 7.34 -2.47 22.30
CA MET A 12 8.55 -2.30 21.48
C MET A 12 8.20 -2.01 20.02
N ALA A 13 9.16 -1.52 19.23
CA ALA A 13 8.94 -1.34 17.81
C ALA A 13 8.77 -2.70 17.11
N GLN A 14 7.96 -2.73 16.04
CA GLN A 14 7.72 -3.97 15.29
C GLN A 14 9.01 -4.56 14.67
N ALA A 15 9.98 -3.72 14.29
CA ALA A 15 11.29 -4.17 13.85
C ALA A 15 12.12 -4.81 14.98
N GLU A 16 12.04 -4.26 16.19
CA GLU A 16 12.68 -4.83 17.39
C GLU A 16 12.07 -6.17 17.76
N LEU A 17 10.74 -6.31 17.66
CA LEU A 17 10.04 -7.58 17.85
C LEU A 17 10.55 -8.67 16.89
N LEU A 18 10.70 -8.34 15.61
CA LEU A 18 11.21 -9.27 14.60
C LEU A 18 12.64 -9.73 14.91
N LEU A 19 13.52 -8.77 15.25
CA LEU A 19 14.90 -9.08 15.62
C LEU A 19 14.96 -9.92 16.90
N MET A 20 14.17 -9.58 17.91
CA MET A 20 14.10 -10.30 19.17
C MET A 20 13.61 -11.73 18.94
N ALA A 21 12.50 -11.92 18.23
CA ALA A 21 11.96 -13.24 17.93
C ALA A 21 12.97 -14.13 17.18
N THR A 22 13.64 -13.56 16.17
CA THR A 22 14.68 -14.26 15.40
C THR A 22 15.86 -14.66 16.28
N THR A 23 16.32 -13.75 17.15
CA THR A 23 17.43 -13.99 18.08
C THR A 23 17.07 -15.10 19.08
N LYS A 24 15.89 -15.01 19.71
CA LYS A 24 15.44 -16.00 20.69
C LYS A 24 15.20 -17.37 20.06
N LEU A 25 14.68 -17.45 18.82
CA LEU A 25 14.58 -18.72 18.09
C LEU A 25 15.96 -19.39 17.94
N GLY A 26 17.01 -18.61 17.70
CA GLY A 26 18.38 -19.13 17.67
C GLY A 26 18.80 -19.80 18.98
N TYR A 27 18.49 -19.18 20.12
CA TYR A 27 18.75 -19.76 21.44
C TYR A 27 17.90 -21.01 21.68
N MET A 28 16.60 -20.98 21.37
CA MET A 28 15.70 -22.13 21.51
C MET A 28 16.15 -23.34 20.69
N ARG A 29 16.67 -23.11 19.48
CA ARG A 29 17.22 -24.17 18.63
C ARG A 29 18.51 -24.76 19.20
N ARG A 30 19.39 -23.92 19.75
CA ARG A 30 20.59 -24.37 20.47
C ARG A 30 20.22 -25.24 21.67
N ASP A 31 19.17 -24.83 22.38
CA ASP A 31 18.70 -25.43 23.63
C ASP A 31 17.53 -26.44 23.42
N ALA A 32 17.33 -26.93 22.19
CA ALA A 32 16.12 -27.67 21.82
C ALA A 32 15.88 -28.94 22.64
N ALA A 33 16.95 -29.61 23.09
CA ALA A 33 16.84 -30.79 23.95
C ALA A 33 16.20 -30.46 25.31
N ASP A 34 16.54 -29.32 25.91
CA ASP A 34 15.98 -28.89 27.19
C ASP A 34 14.52 -28.45 27.00
N PHE A 35 14.22 -27.74 25.92
CA PHE A 35 12.86 -27.32 25.55
C PHE A 35 11.90 -28.50 25.32
N ALA A 36 12.40 -29.60 24.75
CA ALA A 36 11.61 -30.82 24.56
C ALA A 36 11.08 -31.39 25.89
N THR A 37 11.81 -31.22 27.00
CA THR A 37 11.36 -31.65 28.34
C THR A 37 10.14 -30.89 28.85
N ARG A 38 9.83 -29.73 28.25
CA ARG A 38 8.68 -28.88 28.56
C ARG A 38 7.61 -28.90 27.48
N GLY A 39 7.66 -29.86 26.56
CA GLY A 39 6.66 -30.01 25.50
C GLY A 39 6.83 -29.04 24.34
N VAL A 40 7.99 -28.39 24.21
CA VAL A 40 8.34 -27.58 23.03
C VAL A 40 9.26 -28.42 22.14
N ASP A 41 8.67 -29.07 21.15
CA ASP A 41 9.40 -29.91 20.19
C ASP A 41 9.86 -29.13 18.95
N GLY A 42 10.56 -29.82 18.05
CA GLY A 42 11.04 -29.23 16.80
C GLY A 42 9.90 -28.73 15.90
N ALA A 43 8.72 -29.34 15.95
CA ALA A 43 7.57 -28.89 15.18
C ALA A 43 7.07 -27.53 15.66
N ARG A 44 7.01 -27.32 16.98
CA ARG A 44 6.63 -26.02 17.55
C ARG A 44 7.64 -24.92 17.23
N LEU A 45 8.94 -25.22 17.30
CA LEU A 45 9.99 -24.26 16.89
C LEU A 45 9.93 -23.91 15.40
N ASN A 46 9.54 -24.85 14.54
CA ASN A 46 9.30 -24.59 13.12
C ASN A 46 8.03 -23.74 12.90
N GLY A 47 6.99 -23.97 13.70
CA GLY A 47 5.80 -23.10 13.74
C GLY A 47 6.17 -21.67 14.11
N PHE A 48 6.98 -21.46 15.15
CA PHE A 48 7.47 -20.15 15.53
C PHE A 48 8.32 -19.49 14.44
N ALA A 49 9.21 -20.24 13.79
CA ALA A 49 9.97 -19.76 12.63
C ALA A 49 9.06 -19.32 11.46
N THR A 50 7.95 -20.03 11.25
CA THR A 50 6.96 -19.67 10.23
C THR A 50 6.25 -18.36 10.58
N LEU A 51 5.88 -18.14 11.84
CA LEU A 51 5.31 -16.87 12.29
C LEU A 51 6.26 -15.68 12.09
N ILE A 52 7.55 -15.88 12.38
CA ILE A 52 8.60 -14.87 12.13
C ILE A 52 8.63 -14.50 10.64
N GLN A 53 8.67 -15.50 9.77
CA GLN A 53 8.74 -15.27 8.31
C GLN A 53 7.46 -14.60 7.79
N GLN A 54 6.28 -15.08 8.19
CA GLN A 54 5.00 -14.48 7.81
C GLN A 54 4.92 -13.01 8.23
N PHE A 55 5.43 -12.66 9.41
CA PHE A 55 5.46 -11.26 9.85
C PHE A 55 6.49 -10.43 9.08
N ALA A 56 7.65 -10.99 8.76
CA ALA A 56 8.71 -10.32 8.00
C ALA A 56 8.29 -10.03 6.55
N ASP A 57 7.50 -10.91 5.95
CA ASP A 57 7.02 -10.78 4.56
C ASP A 57 5.84 -9.80 4.42
N LEU A 58 5.24 -9.35 5.53
CA LEU A 58 4.18 -8.35 5.48
C LEU A 58 4.78 -6.95 5.26
N PRO A 59 4.26 -6.20 4.29
CA PRO A 59 4.80 -4.89 3.94
C PRO A 59 4.66 -3.92 5.12
N THR A 60 5.68 -3.10 5.27
CA THR A 60 5.73 -2.02 6.25
C THR A 60 4.85 -0.84 5.84
N GLU A 61 4.45 -0.03 6.81
CA GLU A 61 3.73 1.22 6.56
C GLU A 61 4.50 2.13 5.58
N GLN A 62 5.83 2.18 5.68
CA GLN A 62 6.67 2.94 4.77
C GLN A 62 6.58 2.43 3.32
N GLU A 63 6.64 1.11 3.11
CA GLU A 63 6.50 0.52 1.76
C GLU A 63 5.11 0.79 1.17
N MET A 64 4.08 0.79 2.00
CA MET A 64 2.70 1.11 1.58
C MET A 64 2.57 2.58 1.19
N VAL A 65 3.15 3.50 1.95
CA VAL A 65 3.23 4.92 1.61
C VAL A 65 3.95 5.13 0.27
N GLN A 66 5.08 4.46 0.06
CA GLN A 66 5.80 4.54 -1.22
C GLN A 66 5.00 3.95 -2.37
N THR A 67 4.31 2.83 -2.15
CA THR A 67 3.42 2.22 -3.16
C THR A 67 2.32 3.18 -3.58
N ALA A 68 1.63 3.81 -2.61
CA ALA A 68 0.62 4.81 -2.88
C ALA A 68 1.20 6.02 -3.64
N ALA A 69 2.37 6.52 -3.23
CA ALA A 69 3.06 7.62 -3.91
C ALA A 69 3.39 7.30 -5.38
N VAL A 70 3.87 6.09 -5.66
CA VAL A 70 4.13 5.62 -7.04
C VAL A 70 2.84 5.58 -7.86
N ARG A 71 1.72 5.13 -7.28
CA ARG A 71 0.42 5.12 -7.97
C ARG A 71 -0.07 6.53 -8.29
N THR A 72 0.04 7.45 -7.34
CA THR A 72 -0.28 8.87 -7.56
C THR A 72 0.57 9.45 -8.68
N GLN A 73 1.88 9.24 -8.66
CA GLN A 73 2.78 9.73 -9.71
C GLN A 73 2.43 9.16 -11.10
N GLN A 74 2.09 7.87 -11.18
CA GLN A 74 1.66 7.23 -12.44
C GLN A 74 0.37 7.85 -12.98
N LYS A 75 -0.63 8.05 -12.12
CA LYS A 75 -1.89 8.70 -12.50
C LYS A 75 -1.66 10.14 -12.97
N ASP A 76 -0.88 10.93 -12.23
CA ASP A 76 -0.61 12.33 -12.55
C ASP A 76 0.13 12.48 -13.90
N ALA A 77 1.05 11.55 -14.20
CA ALA A 77 1.72 11.48 -15.48
C ALA A 77 0.73 11.21 -16.63
N ILE A 78 -0.20 10.26 -16.46
CA ILE A 78 -1.25 9.97 -17.45
C ILE A 78 -2.20 11.15 -17.60
N GLN A 79 -2.62 11.79 -16.50
CA GLN A 79 -3.47 12.98 -16.52
C GLN A 79 -2.83 14.12 -17.32
N THR A 80 -1.53 14.34 -17.11
CA THR A 80 -0.76 15.36 -17.86
C THR A 80 -0.73 15.05 -19.36
N GLN A 81 -0.50 13.79 -19.73
CA GLN A 81 -0.53 13.36 -21.12
C GLN A 81 -1.91 13.54 -21.75
N LEU A 82 -2.97 13.22 -20.99
CA LEU A 82 -4.36 13.34 -21.44
C LEU A 82 -4.76 14.81 -21.69
N LEU A 83 -4.43 15.71 -20.77
CA LEU A 83 -4.66 17.15 -20.93
C LEU A 83 -3.87 17.72 -22.10
N THR A 84 -2.63 17.27 -22.30
CA THR A 84 -1.80 17.69 -23.43
C THR A 84 -2.41 17.25 -24.77
N ALA A 85 -2.83 15.99 -24.88
CA ALA A 85 -3.46 15.45 -26.08
C ALA A 85 -4.79 16.17 -26.39
N MET A 86 -5.58 16.44 -25.34
CA MET A 86 -6.81 17.21 -25.45
C MET A 86 -6.57 18.64 -25.93
N GLN A 87 -5.55 19.32 -25.40
CA GLN A 87 -5.19 20.67 -25.84
C GLN A 87 -4.73 20.69 -27.30
N ALA A 88 -4.01 19.66 -27.75
CA ALA A 88 -3.62 19.51 -29.15
C ALA A 88 -4.84 19.35 -30.08
N LEU A 89 -5.80 18.50 -29.70
CA LEU A 89 -7.07 18.35 -30.43
C LEU A 89 -7.82 19.69 -30.51
N MET A 90 -8.00 20.37 -29.38
CA MET A 90 -8.74 21.63 -29.33
C MET A 90 -8.03 22.78 -30.05
N SER A 91 -6.71 22.75 -30.18
CA SER A 91 -5.97 23.72 -30.98
C SER A 91 -6.31 23.59 -32.47
N LYS A 92 -6.49 22.36 -32.98
CA LYS A 92 -6.91 22.10 -34.37
C LYS A 92 -8.34 22.58 -34.63
N VAL A 93 -9.26 22.26 -33.72
CA VAL A 93 -10.64 22.78 -33.75
C VAL A 93 -10.64 24.31 -33.70
N GLY A 94 -9.74 24.88 -32.90
CA GLY A 94 -9.47 26.31 -32.74
C GLY A 94 -9.13 27.05 -34.04
N LEU A 95 -8.53 26.37 -35.02
CA LEU A 95 -8.20 26.95 -36.33
C LEU A 95 -9.44 27.32 -37.15
N ARG A 96 -10.59 26.69 -36.87
CA ARG A 96 -11.86 26.94 -37.57
C ARG A 96 -12.87 27.70 -36.69
N HIS A 97 -12.77 27.54 -35.38
CA HIS A 97 -13.74 28.08 -34.42
C HIS A 97 -13.04 28.68 -33.21
N ASN A 98 -13.45 29.88 -32.80
CA ASN A 98 -13.05 30.39 -31.49
C ASN A 98 -13.85 29.72 -30.35
N ASP A 99 -13.35 29.89 -29.13
CA ASP A 99 -13.86 29.34 -27.87
C ASP A 99 -15.29 29.79 -27.51
N ARG A 100 -15.79 30.86 -28.12
CA ARG A 100 -17.16 31.36 -27.90
C ARG A 100 -18.19 30.65 -28.76
N THR A 101 -17.79 29.97 -29.83
CA THR A 101 -18.72 29.33 -30.77
C THR A 101 -19.37 28.06 -30.18
N PRO A 102 -20.62 27.75 -30.58
CA PRO A 102 -21.27 26.49 -30.18
C PRO A 102 -20.49 25.25 -30.62
N ALA A 103 -19.85 25.29 -31.79
CA ALA A 103 -19.07 24.17 -32.31
C ALA A 103 -17.85 23.85 -31.44
N TYR A 104 -17.10 24.87 -31.00
CA TYR A 104 -15.99 24.69 -30.07
C TYR A 104 -16.47 24.21 -28.70
N LYS A 105 -17.53 24.85 -28.16
CA LYS A 105 -18.10 24.51 -26.85
C LYS A 105 -18.69 23.09 -26.78
N ALA A 106 -19.15 22.54 -27.90
CA ALA A 106 -19.70 21.20 -27.96
C ALA A 106 -18.71 20.12 -27.49
N PHE A 107 -17.40 20.34 -27.64
CA PHE A 107 -16.36 19.44 -27.13
C PHE A 107 -16.28 19.38 -25.61
N GLY A 108 -16.88 20.34 -24.89
CA GLY A 108 -17.00 20.27 -23.42
C GLY A 108 -15.67 20.41 -22.67
N THR A 109 -14.72 21.16 -23.23
CA THR A 109 -13.33 21.20 -22.72
C THR A 109 -13.05 22.32 -21.72
N SER A 110 -14.07 23.09 -21.37
CA SER A 110 -13.93 24.23 -20.46
C SER A 110 -13.61 23.75 -19.05
N GLY A 111 -12.56 24.30 -18.45
CA GLY A 111 -12.19 24.02 -17.06
C GLY A 111 -11.53 22.66 -16.79
N LEU A 112 -11.16 21.89 -17.81
CA LEU A 112 -10.60 20.54 -17.61
C LEU A 112 -9.30 20.50 -16.80
N ASN A 113 -8.51 21.59 -16.81
CA ASN A 113 -7.28 21.68 -16.03
C ASN A 113 -7.52 21.73 -14.51
N SER A 114 -8.73 22.07 -14.09
CA SER A 114 -9.14 22.14 -12.68
C SER A 114 -10.32 21.21 -12.39
N ALA A 115 -10.63 20.31 -13.32
CA ALA A 115 -11.73 19.37 -13.19
C ALA A 115 -11.38 18.26 -12.19
N SER A 116 -12.40 17.74 -11.51
CA SER A 116 -12.27 16.47 -10.80
C SER A 116 -11.94 15.33 -11.78
N GLU A 117 -11.41 14.21 -11.26
CA GLU A 117 -11.07 13.05 -12.08
C GLU A 117 -12.29 12.52 -12.87
N ALA A 118 -13.47 12.53 -12.25
CA ALA A 118 -14.72 12.14 -12.89
C ALA A 118 -15.13 13.10 -14.02
N GLU A 119 -15.01 14.41 -13.79
CA GLU A 119 -15.31 15.43 -14.79
C GLU A 119 -14.30 15.38 -15.95
N LEU A 120 -13.02 15.14 -15.67
CA LEU A 120 -11.99 14.97 -16.68
C LEU A 120 -12.30 13.76 -17.57
N TYR A 121 -12.57 12.60 -16.96
CA TYR A 121 -12.92 11.38 -17.70
C TYR A 121 -14.16 11.58 -18.60
N ALA A 122 -15.23 12.17 -18.04
CA ALA A 122 -16.45 12.43 -18.78
C ALA A 122 -16.25 13.46 -19.90
N GLY A 123 -15.48 14.52 -19.64
CA GLY A 123 -15.17 15.58 -20.60
C GLY A 123 -14.37 15.06 -21.80
N ILE A 124 -13.37 14.20 -21.57
CA ILE A 124 -12.60 13.58 -22.65
C ILE A 124 -13.48 12.65 -23.48
N ARG A 125 -14.34 11.82 -22.86
CA ARG A 125 -15.31 11.00 -23.60
C ARG A 125 -16.25 11.84 -24.46
N GLN A 126 -16.71 12.97 -23.94
CA GLN A 126 -17.53 13.90 -24.71
C GLN A 126 -16.77 14.45 -25.92
N ALA A 127 -15.53 14.90 -25.76
CA ALA A 127 -14.73 15.43 -26.86
C ALA A 127 -14.40 14.38 -27.92
N VAL A 128 -14.06 13.14 -27.53
CA VAL A 128 -13.87 12.03 -28.49
C VAL A 128 -15.15 11.79 -29.29
N ARG A 129 -16.31 11.69 -28.60
CA ARG A 129 -17.60 11.47 -29.25
C ARG A 129 -17.97 12.59 -30.22
N VAL A 130 -17.76 13.85 -29.83
CA VAL A 130 -18.03 15.01 -30.69
C VAL A 130 -17.05 15.04 -31.85
N GLY A 131 -15.75 14.88 -31.60
CA GLY A 131 -14.70 14.83 -32.61
C GLY A 131 -14.96 13.78 -33.67
N ARG A 132 -15.40 12.57 -33.28
CA ARG A 132 -15.79 11.50 -34.23
C ARG A 132 -16.98 11.91 -35.10
N ARG A 133 -18.01 12.51 -34.50
CA ARG A 133 -19.21 12.97 -35.22
C ARG A 133 -18.91 14.09 -36.23
N THR A 134 -17.97 14.97 -35.90
CA THR A 134 -17.59 16.13 -36.72
C THR A 134 -16.25 15.94 -37.43
N LEU A 135 -15.76 14.71 -37.55
CA LEU A 135 -14.45 14.42 -38.15
C LEU A 135 -14.33 14.96 -39.59
N PRO A 136 -15.35 14.83 -40.47
CA PRO A 136 -15.28 15.42 -41.81
C PRO A 136 -15.09 16.94 -41.80
N ASP A 137 -15.59 17.64 -40.76
CA ASP A 137 -15.50 19.09 -40.65
C ASP A 137 -14.10 19.57 -40.23
N TYR A 138 -13.31 18.71 -39.58
CA TYR A 138 -12.00 19.08 -39.02
C TYR A 138 -10.81 18.34 -39.65
N ALA A 139 -11.06 17.43 -40.61
CA ALA A 139 -10.02 16.69 -41.30
C ALA A 139 -8.98 17.62 -41.97
N ALA A 140 -9.43 18.73 -42.57
CA ALA A 140 -8.55 19.72 -43.18
C ALA A 140 -7.66 20.47 -42.17
N GLN A 141 -8.05 20.54 -40.90
CA GLN A 141 -7.25 21.09 -39.80
C GLN A 141 -6.35 20.03 -39.15
N GLY A 142 -6.30 18.82 -39.72
CA GLY A 142 -5.46 17.72 -39.27
C GLY A 142 -6.06 16.91 -38.13
N VAL A 143 -7.39 17.00 -37.91
CA VAL A 143 -8.06 16.10 -36.97
C VAL A 143 -8.20 14.71 -37.61
N THR A 144 -7.84 13.65 -36.88
CA THR A 144 -7.83 12.28 -37.43
C THR A 144 -8.61 11.29 -36.58
N ALA A 145 -9.05 10.18 -37.16
CA ALA A 145 -9.66 9.10 -36.37
C ALA A 145 -8.65 8.50 -35.37
N ALA A 146 -7.41 8.29 -35.81
CA ALA A 146 -6.35 7.68 -35.01
C ALA A 146 -6.02 8.46 -33.74
N GLU A 147 -5.98 9.80 -33.79
CA GLU A 147 -5.75 10.60 -32.57
C GLU A 147 -6.94 10.53 -31.59
N LEU A 148 -8.16 10.39 -32.10
CA LEU A 148 -9.36 10.27 -31.25
C LEU A 148 -9.39 8.89 -30.58
N ASP A 149 -8.96 7.84 -31.28
CA ASP A 149 -8.80 6.49 -30.73
C ASP A 149 -7.69 6.47 -29.67
N GLN A 150 -6.57 7.15 -29.92
CA GLN A 150 -5.50 7.31 -28.94
C GLN A 150 -5.98 8.06 -27.69
N LEU A 151 -6.72 9.16 -27.87
CA LEU A 151 -7.27 9.95 -26.76
C LEU A 151 -8.26 9.12 -25.92
N GLU A 152 -9.09 8.30 -26.57
CA GLU A 152 -9.99 7.36 -25.86
C GLU A 152 -9.21 6.31 -25.07
N ALA A 153 -8.19 5.69 -25.67
CA ALA A 153 -7.35 4.71 -24.99
C ALA A 153 -6.60 5.30 -23.78
N GLN A 154 -6.08 6.54 -23.92
CA GLN A 154 -5.45 7.25 -22.81
C GLN A 154 -6.45 7.58 -21.69
N ASN A 155 -7.70 7.87 -22.04
CA ASN A 155 -8.75 8.16 -21.06
C ASN A 155 -9.16 6.90 -20.27
N GLU A 156 -9.20 5.74 -20.92
CA GLU A 156 -9.44 4.46 -20.22
C GLU A 156 -8.23 4.07 -19.34
N ALA A 157 -7.00 4.33 -19.80
CA ALA A 157 -5.80 4.16 -18.98
C ALA A 157 -5.78 5.10 -17.76
N PHE A 158 -6.31 6.32 -17.89
CA PHE A 158 -6.48 7.25 -16.78
C PHE A 158 -7.47 6.70 -15.74
N LEU A 159 -8.63 6.21 -16.17
CA LEU A 159 -9.62 5.61 -15.25
C LEU A 159 -9.05 4.41 -14.49
N GLU A 160 -8.33 3.53 -15.19
CA GLU A 160 -7.63 2.40 -14.57
C GLU A 160 -6.56 2.83 -13.56
N ALA A 161 -5.84 3.92 -13.82
CA ALA A 161 -4.87 4.48 -12.88
C ALA A 161 -5.54 5.06 -11.63
N VAL A 162 -6.70 5.71 -11.78
CA VAL A 162 -7.52 6.20 -10.66
C VAL A 162 -7.96 5.03 -9.77
N HIS A 163 -8.49 3.95 -10.35
CA HIS A 163 -8.87 2.76 -9.58
C HIS A 163 -7.68 2.17 -8.82
N LYS A 164 -6.52 2.01 -9.47
CA LYS A 164 -5.30 1.51 -8.82
C LYS A 164 -4.81 2.38 -7.67
N GLN A 165 -4.96 3.70 -7.76
CA GLN A 165 -4.64 4.59 -6.66
C GLN A 165 -5.60 4.35 -5.48
N GLN A 166 -6.91 4.30 -5.75
CA GLN A 166 -7.93 4.05 -4.73
C GLN A 166 -7.75 2.69 -4.05
N ASP A 167 -7.43 1.65 -4.81
CA ASP A 167 -7.13 0.32 -4.27
C ASP A 167 -5.91 0.36 -3.35
N ALA A 168 -4.83 1.04 -3.75
CA ALA A 168 -3.63 1.18 -2.90
C ALA A 168 -3.92 1.91 -1.58
N GLU A 169 -4.79 2.94 -1.60
CA GLU A 169 -5.23 3.65 -0.39
C GLU A 169 -6.09 2.76 0.52
N ASN A 170 -6.99 1.96 -0.06
CA ASN A 170 -7.87 1.04 0.67
C ASN A 170 -7.10 -0.14 1.27
N ASP A 171 -6.20 -0.75 0.49
CA ASP A 171 -5.34 -1.85 0.91
C ASP A 171 -4.42 -1.44 2.05
N SER A 172 -4.04 -0.15 2.10
CA SER A 172 -3.19 0.38 3.15
C SER A 172 -3.78 0.12 4.55
N LEU A 173 -5.06 0.43 4.75
CA LEU A 173 -5.73 0.24 6.03
C LEU A 173 -5.83 -1.24 6.42
N SER A 174 -6.17 -2.10 5.46
CA SER A 174 -6.30 -3.55 5.67
C SER A 174 -4.96 -4.18 6.06
N THR A 175 -3.90 -3.75 5.39
CA THR A 175 -2.55 -4.28 5.55
C THR A 175 -1.96 -3.89 6.91
N THR A 176 -2.16 -2.65 7.36
CA THR A 176 -1.73 -2.21 8.70
C THR A 176 -2.35 -3.07 9.80
N GLN A 177 -3.66 -3.36 9.72
CA GLN A 177 -4.32 -4.24 10.68
C GLN A 177 -3.85 -5.70 10.58
N THR A 178 -3.58 -6.18 9.37
CA THR A 178 -3.03 -7.53 9.14
C THR A 178 -1.65 -7.68 9.75
N ARG A 179 -0.77 -6.70 9.54
CA ARG A 179 0.57 -6.69 10.10
C ARG A 179 0.57 -6.59 11.62
N LEU A 180 -0.32 -5.78 12.20
CA LEU A 180 -0.48 -5.73 13.66
C LEU A 180 -0.97 -7.05 14.25
N ARG A 181 -1.93 -7.74 13.60
CA ARG A 181 -2.38 -9.07 14.03
C ARG A 181 -1.26 -10.11 13.98
N ALA A 182 -0.47 -10.10 12.93
CA ALA A 182 0.71 -10.96 12.81
C ALA A 182 1.74 -10.65 13.90
N ALA A 183 2.00 -9.37 14.18
CA ALA A 183 2.89 -8.94 15.26
C ALA A 183 2.40 -9.44 16.63
N ASN A 184 1.11 -9.26 16.94
CA ASN A 184 0.51 -9.74 18.19
C ASN A 184 0.60 -11.28 18.33
N THR A 185 0.35 -12.00 17.23
CA THR A 185 0.46 -13.47 17.19
C THR A 185 1.90 -13.92 17.43
N LEU A 186 2.86 -13.28 16.75
CA LEU A 186 4.27 -13.54 16.92
C LEU A 186 4.73 -13.27 18.35
N TYR A 187 4.33 -12.14 18.92
CA TYR A 187 4.70 -11.74 20.27
C TYR A 187 4.12 -12.68 21.34
N ALA A 188 2.89 -13.16 21.15
CA ALA A 188 2.29 -14.13 22.07
C ALA A 188 3.09 -15.44 22.13
N GLU A 189 3.49 -15.99 20.97
CA GLU A 189 4.29 -17.21 20.92
C GLU A 189 5.73 -16.97 21.44
N LEU A 190 6.36 -15.84 21.09
CA LEU A 190 7.65 -15.43 21.65
C LEU A 190 7.59 -15.37 23.18
N SER A 191 6.58 -14.72 23.74
CA SER A 191 6.41 -14.57 25.19
C SER A 191 6.29 -15.93 25.87
N TYR A 192 5.44 -16.81 25.33
CA TYR A 192 5.28 -18.16 25.85
C TYR A 192 6.59 -18.94 25.85
N LEU A 193 7.29 -18.98 24.71
CA LEU A 193 8.53 -19.74 24.58
C LEU A 193 9.66 -19.15 25.45
N SER A 194 9.70 -17.83 25.61
CA SER A 194 10.61 -17.16 26.53
C SER A 194 10.34 -17.51 28.00
N GLU A 195 9.07 -17.60 28.43
CA GLU A 195 8.75 -18.09 29.78
C GLU A 195 9.22 -19.53 30.00
N VAL A 196 9.08 -20.40 29.00
CA VAL A 196 9.62 -21.77 29.06
C VAL A 196 11.15 -21.74 29.23
N GLY A 197 11.85 -20.93 28.44
CA GLY A 197 13.31 -20.79 28.54
C GLY A 197 13.78 -20.27 29.90
N LYS A 198 13.13 -19.22 30.44
CA LYS A 198 13.43 -18.72 31.79
C LYS A 198 13.21 -19.80 32.84
N ALA A 199 12.08 -20.50 32.80
CA ALA A 199 11.75 -21.54 33.77
C ALA A 199 12.68 -22.76 33.72
N LEU A 200 13.30 -23.02 32.56
CA LEU A 200 14.32 -24.07 32.42
C LEU A 200 15.60 -23.72 33.16
N TYR A 201 16.02 -22.46 33.13
CA TYR A 201 17.38 -22.07 33.53
C TYR A 201 17.47 -21.25 34.83
N VAL A 202 16.34 -20.79 35.39
CA VAL A 202 16.29 -19.90 36.57
C VAL A 202 17.07 -20.41 37.78
N GLN A 203 17.25 -21.73 37.95
CA GLN A 203 18.01 -22.32 39.07
C GLN A 203 19.36 -22.91 38.65
N THR A 204 19.65 -23.01 37.34
CA THR A 204 20.77 -23.82 36.84
C THR A 204 21.79 -23.02 36.05
N ASP A 205 21.36 -21.99 35.30
CA ASP A 205 22.23 -21.22 34.41
C ASP A 205 21.66 -19.80 34.21
N VAL A 206 22.20 -18.85 34.98
CA VAL A 206 21.77 -17.44 34.92
C VAL A 206 22.02 -16.84 33.54
N SER A 207 23.14 -17.19 32.89
CA SER A 207 23.47 -16.66 31.57
C SER A 207 22.49 -17.13 30.49
N LYS A 208 22.02 -18.38 30.56
CA LYS A 208 20.94 -18.86 29.69
C LYS A 208 19.58 -18.28 30.08
N HIS A 209 19.29 -18.12 31.36
CA HIS A 209 18.05 -17.47 31.81
C HIS A 209 17.89 -16.07 31.20
N ASP A 210 18.94 -15.25 31.27
CA ASP A 210 18.92 -13.86 30.79
C ASP A 210 18.73 -13.79 29.27
N GLN A 211 19.18 -14.82 28.54
CA GLN A 211 18.91 -14.95 27.11
C GLN A 211 17.43 -15.13 26.79
N TYR A 212 16.54 -15.42 27.73
CA TYR A 212 15.09 -15.54 27.49
C TYR A 212 14.26 -14.40 28.11
N VAL A 213 14.90 -13.43 28.76
CA VAL A 213 14.22 -12.20 29.19
C VAL A 213 13.88 -11.35 27.95
N ILE A 214 12.63 -10.87 27.88
CA ILE A 214 12.10 -10.05 26.77
C ILE A 214 11.74 -8.62 27.19
N TYR A 215 11.76 -8.32 28.50
CA TYR A 215 11.65 -6.97 29.06
C TYR A 215 12.58 -6.82 30.26
N ASP A 216 13.48 -5.85 30.19
CA ASP A 216 14.22 -5.38 31.36
C ASP A 216 13.35 -4.35 32.08
N GLN A 217 12.78 -4.73 33.22
CA GLN A 217 12.17 -3.91 34.30
C GLN A 217 11.25 -2.73 33.93
N SER A 218 10.11 -2.65 34.63
CA SER A 218 9.14 -1.53 34.56
C SER A 218 9.78 -0.15 34.38
N PRO A 219 9.18 0.74 33.56
CA PRO A 219 9.64 2.12 33.49
C PRO A 219 9.61 2.72 34.91
N VAL A 220 10.77 3.14 35.40
CA VAL A 220 10.89 3.91 36.64
C VAL A 220 9.96 5.11 36.51
N ALA A 221 8.94 5.18 37.37
CA ALA A 221 8.05 6.32 37.43
C ALA A 221 8.89 7.60 37.62
N PRO A 222 8.60 8.70 36.90
CA PRO A 222 9.33 9.94 37.10
C PRO A 222 9.17 10.36 38.56
N ALA A 223 10.30 10.58 39.24
CA ALA A 223 10.32 11.15 40.57
C ALA A 223 9.59 12.51 40.53
N GLY A 224 8.57 12.65 41.38
CA GLY A 224 7.77 13.86 41.53
C GLY A 224 8.51 15.00 42.21
#